data_AF-A0A9D1H1V0-F1
#
_entry.id   AF-A0A9D1H1V0-F1
#
_cell.length_a   1.000
_cell.length_b   1.000
_cell.length_c   1.000
_cell.angle_alpha   90.00
_cell.angle_beta   90.00
_cell.angle_gamma   90.00
#
_symmetry.space_group_name_H-M   'P 1'
#
loop_
_entity.id
_entity.type
_entity.pdbx_description
1 polymer ?
#
loop_
_entity_poly.entity_id
_entity_poly.type
_entity_poly.pdbx_seq_one_letter_code
_entity_poly.pdbx_strand_id
1 'polypeptide(L)'
;MKAETLSRSTAAKRNIVIAVLYQVTAAVCGLILPRYMLTAFGSEANGVIQSISQLLNYATLFGFGIGGMITASFYKPLAFGDEKAVSDIYNNAKNFFGRLSYVFAAFVVVICLISKLVIRTDFDFAYVAALALILGMGQYLSSYVALAPSLLLKADQKLYVFQSVQIITHILNTIVCVLIIKLGSGIHLVKLASAAVYLLHPVVFYL
;
A
#
# COMPACT_ATOMS: atom_id res chain seq x y z
N MET A 1 17.37 15.82 -29.16
CA MET A 1 16.12 16.56 -28.84
C MET A 1 14.83 15.90 -29.36
N LYS A 2 14.59 15.72 -30.67
CA LYS A 2 13.30 15.16 -31.19
C LYS A 2 13.02 13.68 -30.82
N ALA A 3 14.06 12.84 -30.84
CA ALA A 3 13.96 11.42 -30.43
C ALA A 3 13.69 11.27 -28.92
N GLU A 4 14.30 12.12 -28.09
CA GLU A 4 14.04 12.20 -26.66
C GLU A 4 12.59 12.61 -26.34
N THR A 5 12.03 13.58 -27.09
CA THR A 5 10.63 13.99 -26.91
C THR A 5 9.63 12.90 -27.31
N LEU A 6 9.93 12.12 -28.36
CA LEU A 6 9.10 10.97 -28.78
C LEU A 6 9.14 9.81 -27.76
N SER A 7 10.30 9.57 -27.15
CA SER A 7 10.46 8.57 -26.08
C SER A 7 9.65 8.94 -24.83
N ARG A 8 9.73 10.21 -24.39
CA ARG A 8 8.95 10.73 -23.25
C ARG A 8 7.44 10.67 -23.48
N SER A 9 6.97 10.97 -24.70
CA SER A 9 5.54 10.86 -25.06
C SER A 9 5.03 9.42 -24.98
N THR A 10 5.83 8.45 -25.44
CA THR A 10 5.47 7.02 -25.37
C THR A 10 5.44 6.51 -23.92
N ALA A 11 6.40 6.90 -23.09
CA ALA A 11 6.43 6.56 -21.67
C ALA A 11 5.23 7.16 -20.91
N ALA A 12 4.86 8.41 -21.20
CA ALA A 12 3.70 9.06 -20.61
C ALA A 12 2.38 8.35 -20.98
N LYS A 13 2.21 7.95 -22.25
CA LYS A 13 1.04 7.17 -22.69
C LYS A 13 0.91 5.85 -21.92
N ARG A 14 2.02 5.11 -21.76
CA ARG A 14 2.04 3.86 -20.99
C ARG A 14 1.67 4.09 -19.52
N ASN A 15 2.18 5.14 -18.90
CA ASN A 15 1.78 5.50 -17.52
C ASN A 15 0.30 5.76 -17.40
N ILE A 16 -0.29 6.51 -18.34
CA ILE A 16 -1.72 6.82 -18.31
C ILE A 16 -2.55 5.55 -18.45
N VAL A 17 -2.25 4.69 -19.43
CA VAL A 17 -2.98 3.44 -19.66
C VAL A 17 -2.91 2.54 -18.43
N ILE A 18 -1.72 2.31 -17.89
CA ILE A 18 -1.54 1.47 -16.70
C ILE A 18 -2.18 2.11 -15.46
N ALA A 19 -2.18 3.45 -15.34
CA ALA A 19 -2.85 4.13 -14.23
C ALA A 19 -4.37 3.95 -14.28
N VAL A 20 -4.97 4.05 -15.46
CA VAL A 20 -6.41 3.78 -15.64
C VAL A 20 -6.73 2.32 -15.31
N LEU A 21 -5.92 1.38 -15.80
CA LEU A 21 -6.08 -0.05 -15.47
C LEU A 21 -5.93 -0.31 -13.96
N TYR A 22 -5.00 0.36 -13.30
CA TYR A 22 -4.84 0.30 -11.85
C TYR A 22 -6.10 0.77 -11.12
N GLN A 23 -6.66 1.93 -11.51
CA GLN A 23 -7.88 2.46 -10.89
C GLN A 23 -9.08 1.52 -11.10
N VAL A 24 -9.26 1.00 -12.32
CA VAL A 24 -10.33 0.04 -12.62
C VAL A 24 -10.16 -1.25 -11.79
N THR A 25 -8.94 -1.78 -11.72
CA THR A 25 -8.64 -2.99 -10.94
C THR A 25 -8.91 -2.77 -9.46
N ALA A 26 -8.43 -1.65 -8.90
CA ALA A 26 -8.64 -1.29 -7.51
C ALA A 26 -10.13 -1.13 -7.19
N ALA A 27 -10.90 -0.49 -8.07
CA ALA A 27 -12.35 -0.35 -7.92
C ALA A 27 -13.07 -1.71 -7.94
N VAL A 28 -12.77 -2.57 -8.93
CA VAL A 28 -13.39 -3.90 -9.05
C VAL A 28 -13.05 -4.78 -7.83
N CYS A 29 -11.77 -4.87 -7.46
CA CYS A 29 -11.32 -5.63 -6.29
C CYS A 29 -11.92 -5.05 -4.99
N GLY A 30 -11.98 -3.73 -4.90
CA GLY A 30 -12.56 -2.98 -3.78
C GLY A 30 -14.08 -3.11 -3.64
N LEU A 31 -14.79 -3.57 -4.68
CA LEU A 31 -16.21 -3.91 -4.61
C LEU A 31 -16.44 -5.40 -4.31
N ILE A 32 -15.62 -6.28 -4.90
CA ILE A 32 -15.74 -7.72 -4.72
C ILE A 32 -15.44 -8.10 -3.27
N LEU A 33 -14.31 -7.66 -2.72
CA LEU A 33 -13.83 -8.16 -1.43
C LEU A 33 -14.75 -7.78 -0.26
N PRO A 34 -15.25 -6.53 -0.13
CA PRO A 34 -16.21 -6.19 0.92
C PRO A 34 -17.52 -6.98 0.81
N ARG A 35 -17.99 -7.29 -0.41
CA ARG A 35 -19.20 -8.09 -0.59
C ARG A 35 -19.02 -9.49 0.00
N TYR A 36 -17.91 -10.17 -0.30
CA TYR A 36 -17.61 -11.49 0.25
C TYR A 36 -17.42 -11.46 1.77
N MET A 37 -16.72 -10.44 2.28
CA MET A 37 -16.55 -10.24 3.72
C MET A 37 -17.89 -10.06 4.44
N LEU A 38 -18.78 -9.24 3.88
CA LEU A 38 -20.10 -8.98 4.43
C LEU A 38 -20.97 -10.24 4.47
N THR A 39 -20.94 -11.03 3.39
CA THR A 39 -21.73 -12.27 3.32
C THR A 39 -21.21 -13.38 4.24
N ALA A 40 -19.90 -13.43 4.50
CA ALA A 40 -19.29 -14.51 5.27
C ALA A 40 -19.17 -14.19 6.77
N PHE A 41 -18.87 -12.93 7.12
CA PHE A 41 -18.56 -12.53 8.50
C PHE A 41 -19.54 -11.50 9.07
N GLY A 42 -20.52 -11.04 8.29
CA GLY A 42 -21.51 -10.05 8.71
C GLY A 42 -21.01 -8.61 8.67
N SER A 43 -21.94 -7.68 8.88
CA SER A 43 -21.68 -6.24 8.85
C SER A 43 -20.83 -5.76 10.01
N GLU A 44 -20.94 -6.40 11.17
CA GLU A 44 -20.20 -6.01 12.36
C GLU A 44 -18.69 -6.24 12.20
N ALA A 45 -18.27 -7.44 11.81
CA ALA A 45 -16.86 -7.76 11.58
C ALA A 45 -16.28 -6.90 10.44
N ASN A 46 -17.06 -6.68 9.39
CA ASN A 46 -16.66 -5.78 8.30
C ASN A 46 -16.52 -4.32 8.79
N GLY A 47 -17.43 -3.85 9.66
CA GLY A 47 -17.37 -2.53 10.28
C GLY A 47 -16.11 -2.34 11.13
N VAL A 48 -15.71 -3.35 11.90
CA VAL A 48 -14.44 -3.36 12.65
C VAL A 48 -13.25 -3.23 11.72
N ILE A 49 -13.18 -4.04 10.65
CA ILE A 49 -12.07 -3.97 9.68
C ILE A 49 -11.96 -2.58 9.05
N GLN A 50 -13.09 -2.00 8.62
CA GLN A 50 -13.07 -0.70 7.96
C GLN A 50 -12.66 0.41 8.93
N SER A 51 -13.14 0.35 10.17
CA SER A 51 -12.77 1.31 11.21
C SER A 51 -11.28 1.25 11.52
N ILE A 52 -10.73 0.04 11.70
CA ILE A 52 -9.27 -0.16 11.89
C ILE A 52 -8.50 0.38 10.68
N SER A 53 -8.90 0.01 9.46
CA SER A 53 -8.20 0.42 8.24
C SER A 53 -8.19 1.95 8.10
N GLN A 54 -9.29 2.61 8.46
CA GLN A 54 -9.37 4.06 8.48
C GLN A 54 -8.44 4.69 9.51
N LEU A 55 -8.37 4.14 10.73
CA LEU A 55 -7.42 4.59 11.75
C LEU A 55 -5.97 4.44 11.27
N LEU A 56 -5.63 3.30 10.67
CA LEU A 56 -4.30 3.05 10.09
C LEU A 56 -3.97 4.03 8.95
N ASN A 57 -4.96 4.39 8.13
CA ASN A 57 -4.77 5.37 7.05
C ASN A 57 -4.41 6.76 7.57
N TYR A 58 -4.76 7.13 8.80
CA TYR A 58 -4.32 8.40 9.38
C TYR A 58 -2.81 8.47 9.59
N ALA A 59 -2.10 7.34 9.69
CA ALA A 59 -0.65 7.35 9.77
C ALA A 59 0.02 7.88 8.48
N THR A 60 -0.70 7.92 7.35
CA THR A 60 -0.19 8.56 6.12
C THR A 60 0.03 10.06 6.30
N LEU A 61 -0.66 10.69 7.26
CA LEU A 61 -0.49 12.11 7.58
C LEU A 61 0.90 12.42 8.13
N PHE A 62 1.56 11.46 8.78
CA PHE A 62 2.91 11.67 9.34
C PHE A 62 3.98 11.97 8.28
N GLY A 63 3.79 11.47 7.05
CA GLY A 63 4.69 11.72 5.92
C GLY A 63 4.11 12.67 4.87
N PHE A 64 2.98 13.33 5.17
CA PHE A 64 2.26 14.12 4.18
C PHE A 64 3.10 15.30 3.69
N GLY A 65 3.06 15.56 2.39
CA GLY A 65 3.86 16.60 1.72
C GLY A 65 5.31 16.23 1.42
N ILE A 66 5.96 15.38 2.22
CA ILE A 66 7.37 15.02 2.05
C ILE A 66 7.60 14.23 0.76
N GLY A 67 6.66 13.35 0.37
CA GLY A 67 6.75 12.63 -0.90
C GLY A 67 6.80 13.55 -2.11
N GLY A 68 6.08 14.69 -2.07
CA GLY A 68 6.09 15.69 -3.14
C GLY A 68 7.44 16.41 -3.25
N MET A 69 8.00 16.81 -2.10
CA MET A 69 9.34 17.39 -2.00
C MET A 69 10.41 16.45 -2.57
N ILE A 70 10.44 15.19 -2.12
CA ILE A 70 11.40 14.18 -2.59
C ILE A 70 11.26 13.97 -4.10
N THR A 71 10.02 13.85 -4.61
CA THR A 71 9.78 13.71 -6.05
C THR A 71 10.32 14.92 -6.82
N ALA A 72 10.11 16.14 -6.32
CA ALA A 72 10.61 17.35 -6.95
C ALA A 72 12.14 17.43 -6.98
N SER A 73 12.80 16.98 -5.90
CA SER A 73 14.25 16.92 -5.81
C SER A 73 14.87 15.99 -6.85
N PHE A 74 14.17 14.93 -7.29
CA PHE A 74 14.66 14.02 -8.34
C PHE A 74 14.64 14.64 -9.75
N TYR A 75 13.76 15.60 -10.04
CA TYR A 75 13.60 16.09 -11.42
C TYR A 75 14.87 16.72 -11.98
N LYS A 76 15.60 17.52 -11.19
CA LYS A 76 16.84 18.17 -11.64
C LYS A 76 17.95 17.14 -11.92
N PRO A 77 18.35 16.27 -10.97
CA PRO A 77 19.34 15.22 -11.22
C PRO A 77 19.01 14.30 -12.40
N LEU A 78 17.75 13.87 -12.52
CA LEU A 78 17.30 13.03 -13.65
C LEU A 78 17.42 13.75 -15.00
N ALA A 79 17.13 15.06 -15.05
CA ALA A 79 17.25 15.83 -16.28
C ALA A 79 18.71 16.00 -16.74
N PHE A 80 19.67 15.98 -15.81
CA PHE A 80 21.11 16.11 -16.09
C PHE A 80 21.87 14.78 -16.10
N GLY A 81 21.21 13.65 -15.83
CA GLY A 81 21.85 12.34 -15.79
C GLY A 81 22.84 12.16 -14.62
N ASP A 82 22.66 12.90 -13.52
CA ASP A 82 23.52 12.80 -12.34
C ASP A 82 23.09 11.64 -11.44
N GLU A 83 23.60 10.44 -11.75
CA GLU A 83 23.26 9.21 -11.02
C GLU A 83 23.69 9.24 -9.55
N LYS A 84 24.78 9.96 -9.22
CA LYS A 84 25.23 10.09 -7.83
C LYS A 84 24.22 10.88 -7.00
N ALA A 85 23.80 12.04 -7.51
CA ALA A 85 22.78 12.84 -6.84
C ALA A 85 21.44 12.11 -6.73
N VAL A 86 21.05 11.33 -7.77
CA VAL A 86 19.84 10.47 -7.69
C VAL A 86 19.98 9.44 -6.57
N SER A 87 21.11 8.74 -6.48
CA SER A 87 21.38 7.73 -5.44
C SER A 87 21.37 8.34 -4.04
N ASP A 88 21.96 9.52 -3.87
CA ASP A 88 21.99 10.23 -2.59
C ASP A 88 20.58 10.63 -2.14
N ILE A 89 19.76 11.20 -3.02
CA ILE A 89 18.36 11.54 -2.71
C ILE A 89 17.58 10.28 -2.39
N TYR A 90 17.76 9.21 -3.15
CA TYR A 90 17.08 7.93 -2.93
C TYR A 90 17.43 7.31 -1.58
N ASN A 91 18.72 7.26 -1.22
CA ASN A 91 19.17 6.73 0.07
C ASN A 91 18.65 7.57 1.24
N ASN A 92 18.64 8.89 1.10
CA ASN A 92 18.04 9.78 2.10
C ASN A 92 16.53 9.56 2.25
N ALA A 93 15.80 9.41 1.14
CA ALA A 93 14.38 9.08 1.14
C ALA A 93 14.12 7.73 1.81
N LYS A 94 14.91 6.70 1.47
CA LYS A 94 14.82 5.37 2.08
C LYS A 94 15.04 5.42 3.59
N ASN A 95 16.08 6.13 4.06
CA ASN A 95 16.34 6.31 5.48
C ASN A 95 15.26 7.14 6.19
N PHE A 96 14.64 8.09 5.50
CA PHE A 96 13.50 8.84 6.03
C PHE A 96 12.28 7.94 6.22
N PHE A 97 11.86 7.19 5.19
CA PHE A 97 10.71 6.29 5.29
C PHE A 97 10.96 5.10 6.23
N GLY A 98 12.22 4.65 6.36
CA GLY A 98 12.61 3.68 7.37
C GLY A 98 12.49 4.20 8.81
N ARG A 99 12.71 5.51 9.03
CA ARG A 99 12.39 6.12 10.34
C ARG A 99 10.88 6.26 10.54
N LEU A 100 10.15 6.62 9.48
CA LEU A 100 8.70 6.76 9.51
C LEU A 100 8.00 5.41 9.80
N SER A 101 8.57 4.29 9.39
CA SER A 101 8.00 2.97 9.69
C SER A 101 8.07 2.60 11.16
N TYR A 102 9.08 3.05 11.91
CA TYR A 102 9.10 2.87 13.37
C TYR A 102 7.99 3.67 14.05
N VAL A 103 7.71 4.89 13.57
CA VAL A 103 6.58 5.70 14.03
C VAL A 103 5.26 5.00 13.70
N PHE A 104 5.13 4.45 12.50
CA PHE A 104 3.97 3.64 12.11
C PHE A 104 3.80 2.40 13.00
N ALA A 105 4.88 1.69 13.32
CA ALA A 105 4.81 0.51 14.20
C ALA A 105 4.33 0.88 15.61
N ALA A 106 4.85 1.97 16.19
CA ALA A 106 4.36 2.49 17.46
C ALA A 106 2.88 2.89 17.38
N PHE A 107 2.46 3.50 16.27
CA PHE A 107 1.06 3.84 16.03
C PHE A 107 0.16 2.60 15.96
N VAL A 108 0.58 1.52 15.30
CA VAL A 108 -0.16 0.24 15.28
C VAL A 108 -0.34 -0.32 16.69
N VAL A 109 0.70 -0.27 17.53
CA VAL A 109 0.61 -0.72 18.94
C VAL A 109 -0.41 0.11 19.70
N VAL A 110 -0.41 1.44 19.55
CA VAL A 110 -1.42 2.32 20.15
C VAL A 110 -2.82 1.94 19.68
N ILE A 111 -3.03 1.74 18.37
CA ILE A 111 -4.31 1.30 17.82
C ILE A 111 -4.75 -0.04 18.43
N CYS A 112 -3.86 -1.01 18.58
CA CYS A 112 -4.21 -2.29 19.21
C CYS A 112 -4.76 -2.10 20.63
N LEU A 113 -4.11 -1.26 21.44
CA LEU A 113 -4.50 -0.99 22.83
C LEU A 113 -5.81 -0.20 22.95
N ILE A 114 -6.05 0.77 22.06
CA ILE A 114 -7.25 1.63 22.13
C ILE A 114 -8.42 1.12 21.27
N SER A 115 -8.20 0.10 20.44
CA SER A 115 -9.15 -0.36 19.43
C SER A 115 -10.55 -0.64 19.99
N LYS A 116 -10.65 -1.35 21.11
CA LYS A 116 -11.93 -1.67 21.78
C LYS A 116 -12.64 -0.44 22.37
N LEU A 117 -11.90 0.60 22.74
CA LEU A 117 -12.48 1.84 23.28
C LEU A 117 -13.07 2.72 22.17
N VAL A 118 -12.43 2.71 21.00
CA VAL A 118 -12.83 3.54 19.85
C VAL A 118 -13.90 2.84 19.00
N ILE A 119 -13.82 1.52 18.86
CA ILE A 119 -14.69 0.73 17.99
C ILE A 119 -15.80 0.09 18.83
N ARG A 120 -17.05 0.52 18.61
CA ARG A 120 -18.23 -0.10 19.21
C ARG A 120 -18.52 -1.42 18.50
N THR A 121 -18.31 -2.53 19.22
CA THR A 121 -18.55 -3.89 18.73
C THR A 121 -18.71 -4.84 19.91
N ASP A 122 -19.39 -5.95 19.69
CA ASP A 122 -19.56 -7.08 20.60
C ASP A 122 -18.34 -8.01 20.62
N PHE A 123 -17.42 -7.91 19.64
CA PHE A 123 -16.17 -8.68 19.66
C PHE A 123 -15.29 -8.31 20.85
N ASP A 124 -14.60 -9.29 21.43
CA ASP A 124 -13.72 -9.06 22.56
C ASP A 124 -12.46 -8.24 22.19
N PHE A 125 -11.74 -7.77 23.21
CA PHE A 125 -10.53 -6.99 23.01
C PHE A 125 -9.47 -7.74 22.20
N ALA A 126 -9.26 -9.04 22.50
CA ALA A 126 -8.23 -9.84 21.86
C ALA A 126 -8.48 -10.00 20.34
N TYR A 127 -9.72 -10.23 19.94
CA TYR A 127 -10.13 -10.33 18.55
C TYR A 127 -9.82 -9.06 17.77
N VAL A 128 -10.24 -7.90 18.30
CA VAL A 128 -10.07 -6.59 17.65
C VAL A 128 -8.60 -6.18 17.62
N ALA A 129 -7.86 -6.39 18.71
CA ALA A 129 -6.43 -6.10 18.80
C ALA A 129 -5.62 -6.96 17.82
N ALA A 130 -5.94 -8.26 17.69
CA ALA A 130 -5.30 -9.14 16.73
C ALA A 130 -5.57 -8.70 15.28
N LEU A 131 -6.82 -8.31 14.95
CA LEU A 131 -7.16 -7.75 13.64
C LEU A 131 -6.41 -6.46 13.35
N ALA A 132 -6.29 -5.57 14.34
CA ALA A 132 -5.54 -4.32 14.22
C ALA A 132 -4.07 -4.57 13.90
N LEU A 133 -3.45 -5.53 14.60
CA LEU A 133 -2.08 -5.92 14.35
C LEU A 133 -1.89 -6.51 12.94
N ILE A 134 -2.77 -7.43 12.52
CA ILE A 134 -2.72 -8.06 11.19
C ILE A 134 -2.87 -7.01 10.08
N LEU A 135 -3.85 -6.13 10.19
CA LEU A 135 -4.09 -5.06 9.21
C LEU A 135 -2.93 -4.05 9.19
N GLY A 136 -2.38 -3.71 10.36
CA GLY A 136 -1.19 -2.86 10.49
C GLY A 136 0.02 -3.45 9.77
N MET A 137 0.30 -4.74 9.99
CA MET A 137 1.38 -5.45 9.29
C MET A 137 1.14 -5.49 7.77
N GLY A 138 -0.08 -5.79 7.33
CA GLY A 138 -0.44 -5.77 5.91
C GLY A 138 -0.23 -4.40 5.26
N GLN A 139 -0.63 -3.33 5.95
CA GLN A 139 -0.45 -1.95 5.48
C GLN A 139 1.02 -1.55 5.39
N TYR A 140 1.84 -1.96 6.36
CA TYR A 140 3.29 -1.74 6.34
C TYR A 140 3.93 -2.38 5.11
N LEU A 141 3.66 -3.67 4.88
CA LEU A 141 4.20 -4.44 3.76
C LEU A 141 3.74 -3.87 2.40
N SER A 142 2.47 -3.49 2.31
CA SER A 142 1.87 -2.97 1.09
C SER A 142 2.37 -1.56 0.72
N SER A 143 2.50 -0.67 1.70
CA SER A 143 2.70 0.76 1.42
C SER A 143 4.10 1.26 1.76
N TYR A 144 4.58 1.05 2.99
CA TYR A 144 5.76 1.74 3.51
C TYR A 144 7.06 1.33 2.82
N VAL A 145 7.21 0.04 2.53
CA VAL A 145 8.38 -0.50 1.82
C VAL A 145 8.52 0.11 0.42
N ALA A 146 7.39 0.35 -0.24
CA ALA A 146 7.36 0.73 -1.64
C ALA A 146 7.35 2.26 -1.86
N LEU A 147 7.36 3.07 -0.77
CA LEU A 147 7.32 4.54 -0.85
C LEU A 147 8.51 5.12 -1.62
N ALA A 148 9.75 4.91 -1.16
CA ALA A 148 10.93 5.49 -1.83
C ALA A 148 11.06 5.08 -3.31
N PRO A 149 10.95 3.79 -3.67
CA PRO A 149 10.96 3.35 -5.07
C PRO A 149 9.87 4.02 -5.91
N SER A 150 8.65 4.13 -5.37
CA SER A 150 7.53 4.73 -6.09
C SER A 150 7.77 6.21 -6.44
N LEU A 151 8.43 6.96 -5.55
CA LEU A 151 8.71 8.39 -5.78
C LEU A 151 9.77 8.59 -6.86
N LEU A 152 10.83 7.75 -6.87
CA LEU A 152 11.84 7.77 -7.92
C LEU A 152 11.23 7.40 -9.28
N LEU A 153 10.48 6.30 -9.33
CA LEU A 153 9.80 5.85 -10.55
C LEU A 153 8.78 6.88 -11.05
N LYS A 154 8.11 7.60 -10.13
CA LYS A 154 7.23 8.71 -10.48
C LYS A 154 8.00 9.86 -11.13
N ALA A 155 9.13 10.26 -10.55
CA ALA A 155 9.96 11.33 -11.11
C ALA A 155 10.53 10.96 -12.49
N ASP A 156 10.91 9.69 -12.68
CA ASP A 156 11.46 9.14 -13.93
C ASP A 156 10.41 8.73 -14.97
N GLN A 157 9.13 9.09 -14.77
CA GLN A 157 8.03 8.70 -15.67
C GLN A 157 7.90 7.17 -15.88
N LYS A 158 8.32 6.36 -14.91
CA LYS A 158 8.22 4.90 -14.91
C LYS A 158 7.21 4.35 -13.90
N LEU A 159 6.26 5.18 -13.46
CA LEU A 159 5.24 4.78 -12.48
C LEU A 159 4.38 3.59 -12.94
N TYR A 160 4.30 3.32 -14.24
CA TYR A 160 3.67 2.11 -14.77
C TYR A 160 4.26 0.82 -14.18
N VAL A 161 5.57 0.77 -13.88
CA VAL A 161 6.21 -0.42 -13.28
C VAL A 161 5.60 -0.68 -11.91
N PHE A 162 5.54 0.36 -11.08
CA PHE A 162 4.96 0.28 -9.74
C PHE A 162 3.48 -0.11 -9.79
N GLN A 163 2.71 0.52 -10.67
CA GLN A 163 1.26 0.27 -10.78
C GLN A 163 0.94 -1.12 -11.35
N SER A 164 1.77 -1.67 -12.24
CA SER A 164 1.61 -3.05 -12.70
C SER A 164 1.74 -4.06 -11.55
N VAL A 165 2.71 -3.85 -10.65
CA VAL A 165 2.87 -4.70 -9.45
C VAL A 165 1.64 -4.60 -8.53
N GLN A 166 1.10 -3.39 -8.36
CA GLN A 166 -0.11 -3.16 -7.56
C GLN A 166 -1.35 -3.84 -8.18
N ILE A 167 -1.52 -3.79 -9.51
CA ILE A 167 -2.59 -4.50 -10.22
C ILE A 167 -2.53 -6.00 -9.91
N ILE A 168 -1.35 -6.62 -10.11
CA ILE A 168 -1.15 -8.05 -9.87
C ILE A 168 -1.45 -8.39 -8.41
N THR A 169 -0.97 -7.56 -7.47
CA THR A 169 -1.13 -7.79 -6.04
C THR A 169 -2.59 -7.66 -5.61
N HIS A 170 -3.34 -6.67 -6.12
CA HIS A 170 -4.78 -6.54 -5.81
C HIS A 170 -5.61 -7.71 -6.35
N ILE A 171 -5.32 -8.17 -7.57
CA ILE A 171 -5.99 -9.33 -8.16
C ILE A 171 -5.69 -10.58 -7.35
N LEU A 172 -4.40 -10.85 -7.09
CA LEU A 172 -3.96 -12.02 -6.32
C LEU A 172 -4.56 -12.00 -4.91
N ASN A 173 -4.52 -10.86 -4.23
CA ASN A 173 -5.09 -10.68 -2.90
C ASN A 173 -6.60 -10.99 -2.89
N THR A 174 -7.33 -10.49 -3.89
CA THR A 174 -8.77 -10.74 -4.01
C THR A 174 -9.06 -12.22 -4.22
N ILE A 175 -8.32 -12.88 -5.12
CA ILE A 175 -8.48 -14.32 -5.39
C ILE A 175 -8.21 -15.13 -4.12
N VAL A 176 -7.06 -14.90 -3.47
CA VAL A 176 -6.66 -15.62 -2.24
C VAL A 176 -7.70 -15.42 -1.14
N CYS A 177 -8.13 -14.19 -0.88
CA CYS A 177 -9.13 -13.92 0.15
C CYS A 177 -10.46 -14.61 -0.16
N VAL A 178 -10.95 -14.53 -1.40
CA VAL A 178 -12.22 -15.16 -1.80
C VAL A 178 -12.16 -16.68 -1.66
N LEU A 179 -11.04 -17.31 -2.03
CA LEU A 179 -10.85 -18.75 -1.87
C LEU A 179 -10.89 -19.15 -0.39
N ILE A 180 -10.14 -18.46 0.47
CA ILE A 180 -10.09 -18.76 1.91
C ILE A 180 -11.48 -18.55 2.56
N ILE A 181 -12.20 -17.50 2.17
CA ILE A 181 -13.57 -17.26 2.62
C ILE A 181 -14.49 -18.42 2.20
N LYS A 182 -14.41 -18.89 0.95
CA LYS A 182 -15.21 -20.02 0.45
C LYS A 182 -14.88 -21.33 1.14
N LEU A 183 -13.67 -21.49 1.67
CA LEU A 183 -13.28 -22.63 2.49
C LEU A 183 -13.82 -22.55 3.94
N GLY A 184 -14.61 -21.53 4.28
CA GLY A 184 -15.22 -21.36 5.60
C GLY A 184 -14.23 -20.94 6.70
N SER A 185 -13.07 -20.40 6.31
CA SER A 185 -12.04 -19.99 7.27
C SER A 185 -12.38 -18.70 8.00
N GLY A 186 -11.83 -18.53 9.19
CA GLY A 186 -12.00 -17.33 10.01
C GLY A 186 -11.37 -16.07 9.40
N ILE A 187 -11.91 -14.92 9.78
CA ILE A 187 -11.51 -13.61 9.24
C ILE A 187 -10.04 -13.25 9.50
N HIS A 188 -9.48 -13.67 10.65
CA HIS A 188 -8.07 -13.48 10.97
C HIS A 188 -7.18 -14.20 9.96
N LEU A 189 -7.53 -15.43 9.56
CA LEU A 189 -6.77 -16.17 8.57
C LEU A 189 -6.85 -15.52 7.19
N VAL A 190 -8.04 -15.04 6.80
CA VAL A 190 -8.23 -14.28 5.55
C VAL A 190 -7.31 -13.04 5.52
N LYS A 191 -7.27 -12.27 6.61
CA LYS A 191 -6.42 -11.08 6.70
C LYS A 191 -4.93 -11.38 6.82
N LEU A 192 -4.55 -12.46 7.48
CA LEU A 192 -3.16 -12.94 7.51
C LEU A 192 -2.69 -13.35 6.11
N ALA A 193 -3.51 -14.11 5.37
CA ALA A 193 -3.21 -14.47 3.99
C ALA A 193 -3.11 -13.24 3.08
N SER A 194 -3.98 -12.25 3.29
CA SER A 194 -3.90 -10.96 2.61
C SER A 194 -2.56 -10.26 2.86
N ALA A 195 -2.13 -10.19 4.13
CA ALA A 195 -0.83 -9.62 4.50
C ALA A 195 0.35 -10.39 3.87
N ALA A 196 0.25 -11.72 3.78
CA ALA A 196 1.25 -12.55 3.12
C ALA A 196 1.36 -12.26 1.62
N VAL A 197 0.24 -12.03 0.92
CA VAL A 197 0.26 -11.61 -0.49
C VAL A 197 1.02 -10.29 -0.68
N TYR A 198 0.89 -9.35 0.27
CA TYR A 198 1.62 -8.08 0.21
C TYR A 198 3.13 -8.19 0.46
N LEU A 199 3.66 -9.34 0.86
CA LEU A 199 5.11 -9.60 0.87
C LEU A 199 5.73 -9.53 -0.54
N LEU A 200 4.92 -9.58 -1.59
CA LEU A 200 5.39 -9.39 -2.97
C LEU A 200 6.06 -8.03 -3.18
N HIS A 201 5.61 -6.96 -2.51
CA HIS A 201 6.17 -5.62 -2.68
C HIS A 201 7.64 -5.52 -2.24
N PRO A 202 8.04 -5.91 -1.01
CA PRO A 202 9.44 -5.92 -0.63
C PRO A 202 10.29 -6.78 -1.57
N VAL A 203 9.80 -7.94 -1.99
CA VAL A 203 10.55 -8.82 -2.90
C VAL A 203 10.82 -8.12 -4.23
N VAL A 204 9.82 -7.45 -4.81
CA VAL A 204 9.95 -6.84 -6.14
C VAL A 204 10.71 -5.51 -6.13
N PHE A 205 10.61 -4.70 -5.08
CA PHE A 205 11.21 -3.36 -5.05
C PHE A 205 12.54 -3.27 -4.29
N TYR A 206 12.96 -4.33 -3.61
CA TYR A 206 14.22 -4.37 -2.86
C TYR A 206 15.29 -5.26 -3.54
N LEU A 207 14.90 -6.08 -4.51
CA LEU A 207 15.79 -6.76 -5.48
C LEU A 207 16.14 -5.83 -6.63
#